data_AF-A0A951N8E6-F1
#
_entry.id   AF-A0A951N8E6-F1
#
_cell.length_a   1.000
_cell.length_b   1.000
_cell.length_c   1.000
_cell.angle_alpha   90.00
_cell.angle_beta   90.00
_cell.angle_gamma   90.00
#
_symmetry.space_group_name_H-M   'P 1'
#
loop_
_entity.id
_entity.type
_entity.pdbx_description
1 polymer ?
#
loop_
_entity_poly.entity_id
_entity_poly.type
_entity_poly.pdbx_seq_one_letter_code
_entity_poly.pdbx_strand_id
1 'polypeptide(L)'
;MKLLESRLCLWGLASMSFACLLGHFYGWWPMPVFAICVLLPATLLLALTAVRGKSETRFIIVQGALAGLFAAVIYDLFRVPFVLAGKPLFAVFPQFGQLLLFGQLNGDTSFWPQLAGWTYHFSHGAARGLMGAAMVPLCASPQTR
;
A
#
# COMPACT_ATOMS: atom_id res chain seq x y z
N MET A 1 -17.47 -7.19 13.62
CA MET A 1 -16.61 -6.02 13.91
C MET A 1 -15.35 -6.39 14.70
N LYS A 2 -15.44 -7.07 15.86
CA LYS A 2 -14.25 -7.42 16.68
C LYS A 2 -13.09 -8.10 15.91
N LEU A 3 -13.38 -9.01 14.98
CA LEU A 3 -12.35 -9.70 14.18
C LEU A 3 -11.62 -8.77 13.20
N LEU A 4 -12.36 -7.84 12.59
CA LEU A 4 -11.87 -6.87 11.60
C LEU A 4 -10.94 -5.82 12.24
N GLU A 5 -11.13 -5.55 13.53
CA GLU A 5 -10.31 -4.63 14.32
C GLU A 5 -9.03 -5.28 14.89
N SER A 6 -8.88 -6.60 14.74
CA SER A 6 -7.67 -7.28 15.21
C SER A 6 -6.46 -6.84 14.40
N ARG A 7 -5.33 -6.62 15.08
CA ARG A 7 -4.06 -6.22 14.47
C ARG A 7 -3.62 -7.14 13.33
N LEU A 8 -3.81 -8.46 13.51
CA LEU A 8 -3.52 -9.46 12.48
C LEU A 8 -4.41 -9.30 11.24
N CYS A 9 -5.69 -8.97 11.42
CA CYS A 9 -6.59 -8.71 10.30
C CYS A 9 -6.19 -7.42 9.57
N LEU A 10 -5.88 -6.34 10.30
CA LEU A 10 -5.41 -5.08 9.69
C LEU A 10 -4.12 -5.30 8.89
N TRP A 11 -3.17 -6.01 9.47
CA TRP A 11 -1.93 -6.40 8.80
C TRP A 11 -2.22 -7.23 7.56
N GLY A 12 -3.07 -8.26 7.66
CA GLY A 12 -3.42 -9.13 6.55
C GLY A 12 -4.10 -8.38 5.40
N LEU A 13 -5.03 -7.49 5.70
CA LEU A 13 -5.69 -6.64 4.70
C LEU A 13 -4.69 -5.71 4.00
N ALA A 14 -3.77 -5.09 4.73
CA ALA A 14 -2.75 -4.23 4.13
C ALA A 14 -1.73 -5.02 3.30
N SER A 15 -1.38 -6.24 3.72
CA SER A 15 -0.51 -7.15 2.97
C SER A 15 -1.06 -7.54 1.60
N MET A 16 -2.36 -7.33 1.32
CA MET A 16 -2.93 -7.59 -0.01
C MET A 16 -2.27 -6.74 -1.11
N SER A 17 -1.74 -5.56 -0.76
CA SER A 17 -0.97 -4.76 -1.71
C SER A 17 0.31 -5.46 -2.17
N PHE A 18 1.00 -6.17 -1.27
CA PHE A 18 2.16 -7.02 -1.61
C PHE A 18 1.75 -8.29 -2.34
N ALA A 19 0.70 -8.95 -1.88
CA ALA A 19 0.20 -10.16 -2.52
C ALA A 19 -0.13 -9.89 -4.00
N CYS A 20 -0.74 -8.75 -4.31
CA CYS A 20 -1.03 -8.33 -5.69
C CYS A 20 0.22 -8.41 -6.60
N LEU A 21 1.32 -7.82 -6.15
CA LEU A 21 2.57 -7.78 -6.92
C LEU A 21 3.30 -9.12 -6.94
N LEU A 22 3.47 -9.75 -5.78
CA LEU A 22 4.20 -11.01 -5.66
C LEU A 22 3.49 -12.12 -6.45
N GLY A 23 2.18 -12.26 -6.28
CA GLY A 23 1.45 -13.28 -7.01
C GLY A 23 1.47 -13.07 -8.52
N HIS A 24 1.61 -11.83 -9.00
CA HIS A 24 1.88 -11.59 -10.41
C HIS A 24 3.27 -12.08 -10.84
N PHE A 25 4.32 -11.74 -10.09
CA PHE A 25 5.68 -12.20 -10.40
C PHE A 25 5.85 -13.73 -10.32
N TYR A 26 5.09 -14.41 -9.46
CA TYR A 26 5.07 -15.86 -9.37
C TYR A 26 4.06 -16.53 -10.34
N GLY A 27 3.33 -15.75 -11.16
CA GLY A 27 2.38 -16.28 -12.13
C GLY A 27 1.09 -16.85 -11.53
N TRP A 28 0.77 -16.52 -10.28
CA TRP A 28 -0.45 -16.98 -9.61
C TRP A 28 -1.70 -16.22 -10.06
N TRP A 29 -1.58 -14.92 -10.38
CA TRP A 29 -2.70 -14.12 -10.87
C TRP A 29 -2.25 -12.88 -11.66
N PRO A 30 -3.08 -12.39 -12.60
CA PRO A 30 -2.86 -11.11 -13.24
C PRO A 30 -3.21 -9.96 -12.29
N MET A 31 -2.37 -8.91 -12.25
CA MET A 31 -2.59 -7.75 -11.37
C MET A 31 -3.95 -7.05 -11.55
N PRO A 32 -4.53 -6.86 -12.76
CA PRO A 32 -5.80 -6.16 -12.91
C PRO A 32 -6.95 -6.88 -12.18
N VAL A 33 -7.00 -8.21 -12.30
CA VAL A 33 -8.04 -9.03 -11.66
C VAL A 33 -7.86 -9.00 -10.15
N PHE A 34 -6.64 -9.22 -9.65
CA PHE A 34 -6.39 -9.19 -8.21
C PHE A 34 -6.64 -7.79 -7.62
N ALA A 35 -6.28 -6.74 -8.36
CA ALA A 35 -6.49 -5.37 -7.93
C ALA A 35 -7.97 -5.06 -7.70
N ILE A 36 -8.85 -5.46 -8.63
CA ILE A 36 -10.28 -5.20 -8.55
C ILE A 36 -10.97 -6.14 -7.56
N CYS A 37 -10.65 -7.44 -7.59
CA CYS A 37 -11.37 -8.45 -6.82
C CYS A 37 -10.88 -8.60 -5.38
N VAL A 38 -9.65 -8.20 -5.07
CA VAL A 38 -9.04 -8.41 -3.74
C VAL A 38 -8.48 -7.12 -3.15
N LEU A 39 -7.58 -6.44 -3.85
CA LEU A 39 -6.90 -5.27 -3.30
C LEU A 39 -7.87 -4.11 -3.01
N LEU A 40 -8.78 -3.81 -3.94
CA LEU A 40 -9.74 -2.74 -3.79
C LEU A 40 -10.74 -3.04 -2.65
N PRO A 41 -11.39 -4.21 -2.58
CA PRO A 41 -12.20 -4.60 -1.41
C PRO A 41 -11.43 -4.56 -0.10
N ALA A 42 -10.19 -5.05 -0.04
CA ALA A 42 -9.37 -5.00 1.17
C ALA A 42 -9.09 -3.55 1.62
N THR A 43 -8.79 -2.67 0.67
CA THR A 43 -8.59 -1.24 0.91
C THR A 43 -9.86 -0.56 1.40
N LEU A 44 -11.01 -0.88 0.80
CA LEU A 44 -12.32 -0.38 1.24
C LEU A 44 -12.65 -0.87 2.66
N LEU A 45 -12.38 -2.13 2.98
CA LEU A 45 -12.56 -2.67 4.33
C LEU A 45 -11.68 -1.95 5.36
N LEU A 46 -10.41 -1.66 5.04
CA LEU A 46 -9.55 -0.85 5.89
C LEU A 46 -10.11 0.56 6.10
N ALA A 47 -10.56 1.23 5.03
CA ALA A 47 -11.16 2.56 5.12
C ALA A 47 -12.43 2.57 5.98
N LEU A 48 -13.33 1.60 5.77
CA LEU A 48 -14.54 1.45 6.58
C LEU A 48 -14.22 1.16 8.05
N THR A 49 -13.19 0.37 8.31
CA THR A 49 -12.71 0.05 9.67
C THR A 49 -12.10 1.29 10.33
N ALA A 50 -11.40 2.15 9.59
CA ALA A 50 -10.89 3.40 10.13
C ALA A 50 -12.03 4.34 10.56
N VAL A 51 -13.11 4.41 9.76
CA VAL A 51 -14.27 5.27 10.07
C VAL A 51 -15.09 4.72 11.24
N ARG A 52 -15.38 3.41 11.24
CA ARG A 52 -16.34 2.80 12.20
C ARG A 52 -15.68 2.14 13.40
N GLY A 53 -14.38 1.88 13.35
CA GLY A 53 -13.65 1.18 14.40
C GLY A 53 -13.32 2.07 15.59
N LYS A 54 -12.78 1.42 16.63
CA LYS A 54 -12.33 2.09 17.86
C LYS A 54 -11.19 3.07 17.59
N SER A 55 -10.98 3.99 18.55
CA SER A 55 -9.91 4.98 18.50
C SER A 55 -8.54 4.37 18.24
N GLU A 56 -8.20 3.26 18.90
CA GLU A 56 -6.94 2.53 18.69
C GLU A 56 -6.81 2.02 17.25
N THR A 57 -7.83 1.34 16.73
CA THR A 57 -7.83 0.81 15.36
C THR A 57 -7.71 1.93 14.32
N ARG A 58 -8.47 3.02 14.51
CA ARG A 58 -8.37 4.22 13.66
C ARG A 58 -6.98 4.82 13.70
N PHE A 59 -6.38 4.91 14.89
CA PHE A 59 -5.01 5.41 15.06
C PHE A 59 -4.02 4.56 14.28
N ILE A 60 -4.07 3.22 14.43
CA ILE A 60 -3.20 2.29 13.69
C ILE A 60 -3.33 2.48 12.17
N ILE A 61 -4.57 2.51 11.67
CA ILE A 61 -4.81 2.62 10.22
C ILE A 61 -4.34 3.98 9.69
N VAL A 62 -4.77 5.08 10.31
CA VAL A 62 -4.49 6.43 9.81
C VAL A 62 -3.03 6.80 10.00
N GLN A 63 -2.49 6.65 11.22
CA GLN A 63 -1.10 7.03 11.49
C GLN A 63 -0.11 6.09 10.79
N GLY A 64 -0.42 4.79 10.74
CA GLY A 64 0.37 3.84 9.97
C GLY A 64 0.39 4.20 8.48
N ALA A 65 -0.77 4.47 7.88
CA ALA A 65 -0.85 4.87 6.48
C ALA A 65 -0.10 6.19 6.20
N LEU A 66 -0.26 7.20 7.06
CA LEU A 66 0.44 8.48 6.92
C LEU A 66 1.96 8.33 7.06
N ALA A 67 2.43 7.55 8.03
CA ALA A 67 3.85 7.26 8.20
C ALA A 67 4.42 6.54 6.97
N GLY A 68 3.68 5.58 6.42
CA GLY A 68 4.06 4.87 5.20
C GLY A 68 4.09 5.77 3.96
N LEU A 69 3.12 6.68 3.83
CA LEU A 69 3.08 7.67 2.76
C LEU A 69 4.26 8.65 2.87
N PHE A 70 4.53 9.16 4.06
CA PHE A 70 5.66 10.04 4.32
C PHE A 70 6.99 9.35 3.99
N ALA A 71 7.16 8.09 4.43
CA ALA A 71 8.34 7.30 4.10
C ALA A 71 8.50 7.10 2.58
N ALA A 72 7.42 6.90 1.83
CA ALA A 72 7.47 6.81 0.37
C ALA A 72 7.96 8.12 -0.27
N VAL A 73 7.45 9.27 0.18
CA VAL A 73 7.91 10.59 -0.29
C VAL A 73 9.40 10.80 0.01
N ILE A 74 9.86 10.52 1.24
CA ILE A 74 11.28 10.66 1.58
C ILE A 74 12.14 9.70 0.75
N TYR A 75 11.67 8.48 0.52
CA TYR A 75 12.33 7.51 -0.34
C TYR A 75 12.44 8.01 -1.79
N ASP A 76 11.42 8.69 -2.32
CA ASP A 76 11.47 9.32 -3.64
C ASP A 76 12.45 10.48 -3.68
N LEU A 77 12.43 11.37 -2.69
CA LEU A 77 13.37 12.49 -2.60
C LEU A 77 14.82 12.00 -2.56
N PHE A 78 15.08 10.92 -1.82
CA PHE A 78 16.40 10.28 -1.80
C PHE A 78 16.82 9.74 -3.18
N ARG A 79 15.86 9.33 -4.03
CA ARG A 79 16.14 8.83 -5.38
C ARG A 79 16.40 9.94 -6.40
N VAL A 80 15.91 11.16 -6.18
CA VAL A 80 16.02 12.28 -7.14
C VAL A 80 17.46 12.52 -7.62
N PRO A 81 18.50 12.61 -6.75
CA PRO A 81 19.87 12.83 -7.22
C PRO A 81 20.36 11.78 -8.22
N PHE A 82 19.99 10.51 -8.02
CA PHE A 82 20.37 9.42 -8.92
C PHE A 82 19.61 9.49 -10.25
N VAL A 83 18.35 9.90 -10.22
CA VAL A 83 17.56 10.14 -11.43
C VAL A 83 18.15 11.27 -12.27
N LEU A 84 18.55 12.37 -11.62
CA LEU A 84 19.24 13.47 -12.27
C LEU A 84 20.62 13.06 -12.83
N ALA A 85 21.26 12.06 -12.20
CA ALA A 85 22.49 11.42 -12.71
C ALA A 85 22.24 10.35 -13.79
N GLY A 86 21.02 10.27 -14.35
CA GLY A 86 20.66 9.38 -15.45
C GLY A 86 20.28 7.94 -15.05
N LYS A 87 20.11 7.64 -13.76
CA LYS A 87 19.61 6.32 -13.31
C LYS A 87 18.08 6.30 -13.36
N PRO A 88 17.44 5.38 -14.11
CA PRO A 88 15.98 5.41 -14.32
C PRO A 88 15.19 4.84 -13.13
N LEU A 89 15.46 5.28 -11.90
CA LEU A 89 14.88 4.71 -10.68
C LEU A 89 13.36 4.91 -10.55
N PHE A 90 12.79 5.83 -11.32
CA PHE A 90 11.34 6.07 -11.39
C PHE A 90 10.66 5.40 -12.59
N ALA A 91 11.41 4.78 -13.50
CA ALA A 91 10.83 4.08 -14.65
C ALA A 91 9.99 2.86 -14.26
N VAL A 92 10.18 2.34 -13.04
CA VAL A 92 9.40 1.23 -12.48
C VAL A 92 7.93 1.60 -12.23
N PHE A 93 7.61 2.87 -12.00
CA PHE A 93 6.25 3.29 -11.67
C PHE A 93 5.28 3.11 -12.84
N PRO A 94 5.51 3.67 -14.04
CA PRO A 94 4.64 3.41 -15.17
C PRO A 94 4.59 1.91 -15.54
N GLN A 95 5.64 1.13 -15.28
CA GLN A 95 5.61 -0.32 -15.44
C GLN A 95 4.58 -0.97 -14.52
N PHE A 96 4.54 -0.62 -13.22
CA PHE A 96 3.47 -1.09 -12.33
C PHE A 96 2.08 -0.66 -12.81
N GLY A 97 1.95 0.54 -13.37
CA GLY A 97 0.70 1.01 -13.97
C GLY A 97 0.27 0.17 -15.17
N GLN A 98 1.20 -0.19 -16.06
CA GLN A 98 0.92 -1.09 -17.19
C GLN A 98 0.46 -2.45 -16.68
N LEU A 99 1.12 -3.01 -15.66
CA LEU A 99 0.70 -4.27 -15.06
C LEU A 99 -0.70 -4.18 -14.45
N LEU A 100 -1.04 -3.08 -13.78
CA LEU A 100 -2.37 -2.88 -13.19
C LEU A 100 -3.49 -2.65 -14.20
N LEU A 101 -3.21 -1.94 -15.29
CA LEU A 101 -4.22 -1.59 -16.29
C LEU A 101 -4.38 -2.66 -17.37
N PHE A 102 -3.27 -3.26 -17.78
CA PHE A 102 -3.22 -4.14 -18.94
C PHE A 102 -2.79 -5.57 -18.62
N GLY A 103 -2.31 -5.83 -17.39
CA GLY A 103 -1.83 -7.15 -16.98
C GLY A 103 -0.46 -7.55 -17.53
N GLN A 104 0.17 -6.67 -18.31
CA GLN A 104 1.45 -6.91 -18.96
C GLN A 104 2.18 -5.60 -19.24
N LEU A 105 3.49 -5.69 -19.44
CA LEU A 105 4.29 -4.57 -19.93
C LEU A 105 4.06 -4.43 -21.44
N ASN A 106 3.69 -3.23 -21.87
CA ASN A 106 3.43 -2.90 -23.28
C ASN A 106 4.17 -1.65 -23.74
N GLY A 107 5.02 -1.06 -22.88
CA GLY A 107 5.80 0.14 -23.20
C GLY A 107 5.02 1.45 -23.08
N ASP A 108 3.74 1.41 -22.69
CA ASP A 108 2.93 2.61 -22.52
C ASP A 108 3.35 3.40 -21.28
N THR A 109 3.93 4.58 -21.49
CA THR A 109 4.27 5.55 -20.43
C THR A 109 3.41 6.80 -20.47
N SER A 110 2.22 6.71 -21.09
CA SER A 110 1.23 7.78 -21.13
C SER A 110 0.65 8.08 -19.74
N PHE A 111 -0.31 9.00 -19.70
CA PHE A 111 -0.90 9.49 -18.46
C PHE A 111 -1.46 8.38 -17.57
N TRP A 112 -2.17 7.38 -18.13
CA TRP A 112 -2.86 6.38 -17.33
C TRP A 112 -1.90 5.41 -16.61
N PRO A 113 -0.91 4.81 -17.27
CA PRO A 113 0.09 4.00 -16.57
C PRO A 113 0.89 4.79 -15.53
N GLN A 114 1.21 6.07 -15.81
CA GLN A 114 1.86 6.93 -14.82
C GLN A 114 0.97 7.09 -13.58
N LEU A 115 -0.28 7.52 -13.76
CA LEU A 115 -1.20 7.75 -12.65
C LEU A 115 -1.44 6.47 -11.85
N ALA A 116 -1.73 5.35 -12.51
CA ALA A 116 -1.97 4.06 -11.86
C ALA A 116 -0.72 3.58 -11.10
N GLY A 117 0.45 3.68 -11.73
CA GLY A 117 1.72 3.28 -11.16
C GLY A 117 2.11 4.07 -9.91
N TRP A 118 2.01 5.39 -9.96
CA TRP A 118 2.27 6.26 -8.82
C TRP A 118 1.24 6.08 -7.70
N THR A 119 -0.04 5.93 -8.04
CA THR A 119 -1.10 5.63 -7.06
C THR A 119 -0.81 4.31 -6.35
N TYR A 120 -0.39 3.30 -7.10
CA TYR A 120 0.01 2.02 -6.55
C TYR A 120 1.26 2.14 -5.67
N HIS A 121 2.28 2.89 -6.09
CA HIS A 121 3.47 3.14 -5.28
C HIS A 121 3.13 3.73 -3.90
N PHE A 122 2.34 4.80 -3.87
CA PHE A 122 1.98 5.47 -2.63
C PHE A 122 1.01 4.65 -1.76
N SER A 123 0.02 3.98 -2.37
CA SER A 123 -0.87 3.08 -1.63
C SER A 123 -0.12 1.89 -1.03
N HIS A 124 0.89 1.36 -1.74
CA HIS A 124 1.78 0.32 -1.26
C HIS A 124 2.70 0.83 -0.13
N GLY A 125 3.17 2.07 -0.21
CA GLY A 125 3.85 2.76 0.89
C GLY A 125 2.98 2.88 2.15
N ALA A 126 1.75 3.36 1.99
CA ALA A 126 0.77 3.45 3.08
C ALA A 126 0.46 2.08 3.70
N ALA A 127 0.28 1.04 2.88
CA ALA A 127 0.06 -0.33 3.34
C ALA A 127 1.21 -0.84 4.22
N ARG A 128 2.48 -0.59 3.83
CA ARG A 128 3.66 -0.94 4.66
C ARG A 128 3.65 -0.26 6.02
N GLY A 129 3.37 1.05 6.05
CA GLY A 129 3.32 1.79 7.31
C GLY A 129 2.22 1.27 8.24
N LEU A 130 1.06 0.93 7.68
CA LEU A 130 -0.04 0.30 8.42
C LEU A 130 0.35 -1.09 8.93
N MET A 131 0.99 -1.93 8.11
CA MET A 131 1.52 -3.22 8.55
C MET A 131 2.47 -3.06 9.74
N GLY A 132 3.40 -2.11 9.67
CA GLY A 132 4.30 -1.79 10.79
C GLY A 132 3.54 -1.36 12.05
N ALA A 133 2.61 -0.42 11.93
CA ALA A 133 1.80 0.05 13.05
C ALA A 133 0.93 -1.06 13.68
N ALA A 134 0.44 -2.00 12.88
CA ALA A 134 -0.33 -3.13 13.36
C ALA A 134 0.53 -4.10 14.20
N MET A 135 1.81 -4.27 13.84
CA MET A 135 2.75 -5.17 14.52
C MET A 135 3.33 -4.61 15.82
N VAL A 136 3.41 -3.27 15.95
CA VAL A 136 3.94 -2.64 17.16
C VAL A 136 2.85 -2.56 18.22
N PRO A 137 3.01 -3.18 19.41
CA PRO A 137 2.12 -2.95 20.53
C PRO A 137 2.13 -1.45 20.83
N LEU A 138 0.97 -0.79 20.72
CA LEU A 138 0.86 0.55 21.28
C LEU A 138 0.99 0.34 22.79
N CYS A 139 2.11 0.79 23.38
CA CYS A 139 2.33 0.66 24.81
C CYS A 139 1.03 1.02 25.55
N ALA A 140 0.62 0.12 26.44
CA ALA A 140 -0.57 0.26 27.26
C ALA A 140 -0.71 1.71 27.73
N SER A 141 -1.87 2.31 27.51
CA SER A 141 -2.24 3.45 28.35
C SER A 141 -2.06 3.01 29.80
N PRO A 142 -1.55 3.85 30.71
CA PRO A 142 -1.56 3.52 32.12
C PRO A 142 -3.00 3.20 32.51
N GLN A 143 -3.33 1.93 32.69
CA GLN A 143 -4.39 1.58 33.63
C GLN A 143 -3.82 1.94 35.00
N THR A 144 -4.57 2.70 35.78
CA THR A 144 -4.25 3.26 37.12
C THR A 144 -3.64 4.67 37.12
N ARG A 145 -4.52 5.69 37.21
CA ARG A 145 -4.74 6.47 38.44
C ARG A 145 -6.13 7.10 38.40
#